data_AF-A0A346S6C0-F1
#
_entry.id   AF-A0A346S6C0-F1
#
_cell.length_a   1.000
_cell.length_b   1.000
_cell.length_c   1.000
_cell.angle_alpha   90.00
_cell.angle_beta   90.00
_cell.angle_gamma   90.00
#
_symmetry.space_group_name_H-M   'P 1'
#
loop_
_entity.id
_entity.type
_entity.pdbx_description
1 polymer ?
#
loop_
_entity_poly.entity_id
_entity_poly.type
_entity_poly.pdbx_seq_one_letter_code
_entity_poly.pdbx_strand_id
1 'polypeptide(L)'
;MTIVIVSALLLLAFAGLCYTYWQLLLCRRQARILNSHRLAANSAIQKSRMDLLEVRNRARLLEDTVSNGASAVEKLHKAISNTTFGLIDLFSRDEDFRQTARKARETHDETSQQIYRTVRTTNKALHILADTLIIGKAEKRLASRKCGTTPGSEDSQ
;
A
#
# COMPACT_ATOMS: atom_id res chain seq x y z
N MET A 1 61.82 11.55 -48.93
CA MET A 1 60.42 11.97 -49.24
C MET A 1 59.40 10.94 -48.77
N THR A 2 59.52 9.65 -49.13
CA THR A 2 58.59 8.58 -48.72
C THR A 2 58.47 8.39 -47.20
N ILE A 3 59.58 8.38 -46.47
CA ILE A 3 59.58 8.23 -44.99
C ILE A 3 58.80 9.36 -44.30
N VAL A 4 58.97 10.60 -44.78
CA VAL A 4 58.27 11.78 -44.25
C VAL A 4 56.75 11.65 -44.46
N ILE A 5 56.34 11.23 -45.65
CA ILE A 5 54.92 11.01 -45.97
C ILE A 5 54.31 9.91 -45.09
N VAL A 6 55.01 8.78 -44.93
CA VAL A 6 54.54 7.67 -44.07
C VAL A 6 54.44 8.11 -42.61
N SER A 7 55.43 8.86 -42.10
CA SER A 7 55.38 9.38 -40.73
C SER A 7 54.22 10.37 -40.51
N ALA A 8 53.92 11.21 -41.49
CA ALA A 8 52.79 12.14 -41.43
C ALA A 8 51.44 11.40 -41.42
N LEU A 9 51.29 10.34 -42.23
CA LEU A 9 50.08 9.52 -42.24
C LEU A 9 49.87 8.77 -40.92
N LEU A 10 50.94 8.25 -40.31
CA LEU A 10 50.87 7.60 -39.00
C LEU A 10 50.48 8.57 -37.88
N LEU A 11 51.03 9.80 -37.89
CA LEU A 11 50.64 10.84 -36.94
C LEU A 11 49.17 11.25 -37.10
N LEU A 12 48.69 11.35 -38.34
CA LEU A 12 47.28 11.65 -38.62
C LEU A 12 46.35 10.53 -38.12
N ALA A 13 46.71 9.27 -38.37
CA ALA A 13 45.98 8.11 -37.88
C ALA A 13 45.96 8.06 -36.34
N PHE A 14 47.10 8.34 -35.70
CA PHE A 14 47.20 8.39 -34.24
C PHE A 14 46.33 9.51 -33.65
N ALA A 15 46.35 10.72 -34.23
CA ALA A 15 45.49 11.82 -33.82
C ALA A 15 43.99 11.47 -33.95
N GLY A 16 43.60 10.79 -35.04
CA GLY A 16 42.24 10.29 -35.23
C GLY A 16 41.82 9.25 -34.17
N LEU A 17 42.71 8.34 -33.81
CA LEU A 17 42.48 7.36 -32.74
C LEU A 17 42.35 8.04 -31.37
N CYS A 18 43.20 9.01 -31.05
CA CYS A 18 43.08 9.78 -29.81
C CYS A 18 41.75 10.56 -29.73
N TYR A 19 41.33 11.19 -30.83
CA TYR A 19 40.07 11.93 -30.88
C TYR A 19 38.85 11.02 -30.69
N THR A 20 38.81 9.88 -31.40
CA THR A 20 37.70 8.91 -31.26
C THR A 20 37.68 8.27 -29.87
N TYR A 21 38.85 7.98 -29.29
CA TYR A 21 38.95 7.50 -27.91
C TYR A 21 38.42 8.53 -26.90
N TRP A 22 38.78 9.81 -27.06
CA TRP A 22 38.26 10.90 -26.23
C TRP A 22 36.74 11.03 -26.34
N GLN A 23 36.21 10.99 -27.57
CA GLN A 23 34.76 11.03 -27.82
C GLN A 23 34.04 9.83 -27.20
N LEU A 24 34.63 8.64 -27.27
CA LEU A 24 34.09 7.45 -26.63
C LEU A 24 34.03 7.60 -25.10
N LEU A 25 35.05 8.18 -24.47
CA LEU A 25 35.06 8.46 -23.04
C LEU A 25 33.93 9.44 -22.63
N LEU A 26 33.74 10.51 -23.42
CA LEU A 26 32.65 11.48 -23.20
C LEU A 26 31.28 10.81 -23.33
N CYS A 27 31.07 10.03 -24.40
CA CYS A 27 29.82 9.31 -24.63
C CYS A 27 29.52 8.31 -23.49
N ARG A 28 30.52 7.54 -23.04
CA ARG A 28 30.37 6.63 -21.89
C ARG A 28 30.05 7.36 -20.59
N ARG A 29 30.56 8.57 -20.39
CA ARG A 29 30.22 9.39 -19.21
C ARG A 29 28.76 9.85 -19.28
N GLN A 30 28.32 10.37 -20.42
CA GLN A 30 26.94 10.81 -20.63
C GLN A 30 25.95 9.64 -20.51
N ALA A 31 26.27 8.48 -21.11
CA ALA A 31 25.45 7.28 -21.02
C ALA A 31 25.28 6.80 -19.56
N ARG A 32 26.36 6.85 -18.75
CA ARG A 32 26.28 6.52 -17.32
C ARG A 32 25.38 7.48 -16.54
N ILE A 33 25.52 8.79 -16.79
CA ILE A 33 24.67 9.81 -16.16
C ILE A 33 23.21 9.57 -16.53
N LEU A 34 22.92 9.42 -17.82
CA LEU A 34 21.56 9.16 -18.29
C LEU A 34 20.98 7.87 -17.72
N ASN A 35 21.77 6.79 -17.66
CA ASN A 35 21.33 5.53 -17.07
C ASN A 35 21.05 5.67 -15.56
N SER A 36 21.87 6.45 -14.84
CA SER A 36 21.63 6.72 -13.42
C SER A 36 20.33 7.49 -13.18
N HIS A 37 20.01 8.48 -14.03
CA HIS A 37 18.74 9.19 -13.96
C HIS A 37 17.55 8.28 -14.30
N ARG A 38 17.69 7.41 -15.32
CA ARG A 38 16.66 6.42 -15.65
C ARG A 38 16.42 5.45 -14.49
N LEU A 39 17.48 4.94 -13.88
CA LEU A 39 17.37 4.05 -12.72
C LEU A 39 16.74 4.75 -11.52
N ALA A 40 17.16 5.98 -11.23
CA ALA A 40 16.59 6.79 -10.16
C ALA A 40 15.09 7.04 -10.37
N ALA A 41 14.68 7.43 -11.58
CA ALA A 41 13.27 7.64 -11.92
C ALA A 41 12.45 6.35 -11.77
N ASN A 42 12.97 5.23 -12.27
CA ASN A 42 12.31 3.93 -12.12
C ASN A 42 12.21 3.49 -10.66
N SER A 43 13.28 3.68 -9.87
CA SER A 43 13.29 3.35 -8.44
C SER A 43 12.29 4.18 -7.64
N ALA A 44 12.09 5.46 -7.98
CA ALA A 44 11.10 6.31 -7.33
C ALA A 44 9.66 5.83 -7.61
N ILE A 45 9.39 5.40 -8.85
CA ILE A 45 8.09 4.82 -9.22
C ILE A 45 7.88 3.48 -8.52
N GLN A 46 8.89 2.62 -8.51
CA GLN A 46 8.81 1.32 -7.85
C GLN A 46 8.63 1.45 -6.34
N LYS A 47 9.36 2.37 -5.70
CA LYS A 47 9.23 2.67 -4.27
C LYS A 47 7.83 3.14 -3.93
N SER A 48 7.29 4.12 -4.67
CA SER A 48 5.93 4.61 -4.39
C SER A 48 4.85 3.53 -4.57
N ARG A 49 5.02 2.61 -5.53
CA ARG A 49 4.13 1.44 -5.69
C ARG A 49 4.28 0.47 -4.51
N MET A 50 5.50 0.20 -4.08
CA MET A 50 5.79 -0.67 -2.93
C MET A 50 5.19 -0.09 -1.65
N ASP A 51 5.40 1.19 -1.38
CA ASP A 51 4.86 1.89 -0.20
C ASP A 51 3.33 1.82 -0.16
N LEU A 52 2.66 2.00 -1.32
CA LEU A 52 1.20 1.85 -1.43
C LEU A 52 0.76 0.41 -1.10
N LEU A 53 1.46 -0.59 -1.65
CA LEU A 53 1.16 -2.00 -1.37
C LEU A 53 1.38 -2.35 0.11
N GLU A 54 2.41 -1.80 0.74
CA GLU A 54 2.70 -1.99 2.16
C GLU A 54 1.57 -1.42 3.04
N VAL A 55 1.11 -0.20 2.75
CA VAL A 55 -0.01 0.42 3.46
C VAL A 55 -1.29 -0.40 3.29
N ARG A 56 -1.60 -0.84 2.06
CA ARG A 56 -2.77 -1.70 1.80
C ARG A 56 -2.67 -3.04 2.53
N ASN A 57 -1.48 -3.64 2.56
CA ASN A 57 -1.27 -4.91 3.25
C ASN A 57 -1.45 -4.75 4.76
N ARG A 58 -0.91 -3.68 5.37
CA ARG A 58 -1.13 -3.36 6.78
C ARG A 58 -2.62 -3.15 7.09
N ALA A 59 -3.34 -2.40 6.25
CA ALA A 59 -4.77 -2.18 6.43
C ALA A 59 -5.57 -3.50 6.40
N ARG A 60 -5.24 -4.39 5.46
CA ARG A 60 -5.86 -5.72 5.35
C ARG A 60 -5.53 -6.62 6.55
N LEU A 61 -4.27 -6.65 6.97
CA LEU A 61 -3.87 -7.42 8.16
C LEU A 61 -4.60 -6.93 9.42
N LEU A 62 -4.79 -5.62 9.57
CA LEU A 62 -5.58 -5.04 10.66
C LEU A 62 -7.06 -5.46 10.57
N GLU A 63 -7.66 -5.40 9.39
CA GLU A 63 -9.05 -5.84 9.17
C GLU A 63 -9.24 -7.31 9.56
N ASP A 64 -8.37 -8.18 9.05
CA ASP A 64 -8.40 -9.62 9.33
C ASP A 64 -8.21 -9.88 10.84
N THR A 65 -7.29 -9.15 11.48
CA THR A 65 -7.05 -9.27 12.93
C THR A 65 -8.26 -8.85 13.75
N VAL A 66 -8.89 -7.71 13.42
CA VAL A 66 -10.08 -7.23 14.13
C VAL A 66 -11.27 -8.14 13.88
N SER A 67 -11.48 -8.60 12.65
CA SER A 67 -12.57 -9.54 12.31
C SER A 67 -12.41 -10.88 13.03
N ASN A 68 -11.20 -11.44 13.04
CA ASN A 68 -10.91 -12.69 13.74
C ASN A 68 -10.96 -12.53 15.26
N GLY A 69 -10.47 -11.41 15.79
CA GLY A 69 -10.54 -11.07 17.22
C GLY A 69 -11.99 -10.92 17.69
N ALA A 70 -12.81 -10.17 16.95
CA ALA A 70 -14.24 -10.04 17.25
C ALA A 70 -14.96 -11.40 17.22
N SER A 71 -14.62 -12.26 16.26
CA SER A 71 -15.17 -13.62 16.16
C SER A 71 -14.73 -14.52 17.33
N ALA A 72 -13.49 -14.38 17.80
CA ALA A 72 -12.98 -15.11 18.96
C ALA A 72 -13.69 -14.66 20.24
N VAL A 73 -13.86 -13.35 20.43
CA VAL A 73 -14.59 -12.78 21.57
C VAL A 73 -16.07 -13.21 21.51
N GLU A 74 -16.71 -13.20 20.34
CA GLU A 74 -18.09 -13.68 20.18
C GLU A 74 -18.23 -15.14 20.61
N LYS A 75 -17.29 -16.01 20.24
CA LYS A 75 -17.30 -17.42 20.64
C LYS A 75 -17.13 -17.58 22.15
N LEU A 76 -16.19 -16.85 22.75
CA LEU A 76 -15.98 -16.86 24.21
C LEU A 76 -17.23 -16.35 24.95
N HIS A 77 -17.81 -15.25 24.47
CA HIS A 77 -19.04 -14.68 25.01
C HIS A 77 -20.20 -15.68 24.96
N LYS A 78 -20.38 -16.39 23.83
CA LYS A 78 -21.36 -17.46 23.68
C LYS A 78 -21.10 -18.62 24.64
N ALA A 79 -19.86 -19.03 24.83
CA ALA A 79 -19.53 -20.10 25.78
C ALA A 79 -19.93 -19.70 27.21
N ILE A 80 -19.56 -18.50 27.67
CA ILE A 80 -19.90 -17.99 29.00
C ILE A 80 -21.42 -17.87 29.18
N SER A 81 -22.12 -17.29 28.20
CA SER A 81 -23.58 -17.13 28.22
C SER A 81 -24.28 -18.50 28.31
N ASN A 82 -23.89 -19.45 27.45
CA ASN A 82 -24.46 -20.80 27.44
C ASN A 82 -24.24 -21.53 28.76
N THR A 83 -23.04 -21.42 29.35
CA THR A 83 -22.77 -22.01 30.67
C THR A 83 -23.64 -21.37 31.74
N THR A 84 -23.72 -20.04 31.77
CA THR A 84 -24.48 -19.30 32.80
C THR A 84 -25.97 -19.63 32.75
N PHE A 85 -26.60 -19.49 31.58
CA PHE A 85 -28.02 -19.80 31.43
C PHE A 85 -28.30 -21.31 31.53
N GLY A 86 -27.35 -22.16 31.12
CA GLY A 86 -27.46 -23.61 31.30
C GLY A 86 -27.45 -24.02 32.78
N LEU A 87 -26.62 -23.38 33.61
CA LEU A 87 -26.62 -23.61 35.06
C LEU A 87 -27.92 -23.14 35.70
N ILE A 88 -28.43 -21.97 35.31
CA ILE A 88 -29.73 -21.46 35.80
C ILE A 88 -30.86 -22.44 35.46
N ASP A 89 -30.90 -22.96 34.23
CA ASP A 89 -31.90 -23.92 33.78
C ASP A 89 -31.76 -25.28 34.50
N LEU A 90 -30.55 -25.69 34.90
CA LEU A 90 -30.31 -26.95 35.63
C LEU A 90 -30.64 -26.85 37.12
N PHE A 91 -30.32 -25.73 37.77
CA PHE A 91 -30.42 -25.57 39.23
C PHE A 91 -31.68 -24.84 39.71
N SER A 92 -32.43 -24.19 38.82
CA SER A 92 -33.71 -23.57 39.20
C SER A 92 -34.78 -24.62 39.47
N ARG A 93 -35.39 -24.54 40.65
CA ARG A 93 -36.58 -25.32 41.03
C ARG A 93 -37.89 -24.67 40.60
N ASP A 94 -37.86 -23.38 40.28
CA ASP A 94 -39.04 -22.61 39.88
C ASP A 94 -39.12 -22.51 38.35
N GLU A 95 -40.24 -22.95 37.78
CA GLU A 95 -40.47 -22.98 36.33
C GLU A 95 -40.74 -21.57 35.77
N ASP A 96 -41.36 -20.69 36.56
CA ASP A 96 -41.56 -19.29 36.16
C ASP A 96 -40.21 -18.56 36.05
N PHE A 97 -39.29 -18.88 36.97
CA PHE A 97 -37.91 -18.42 36.90
C PHE A 97 -37.15 -18.99 35.71
N ARG A 98 -37.34 -20.28 35.35
CA ARG A 98 -36.74 -20.89 34.15
C ARG A 98 -37.23 -20.23 32.87
N GLN A 99 -38.53 -19.98 32.73
CA GLN A 99 -39.08 -19.27 31.58
C GLN A 99 -38.51 -17.85 31.47
N THR A 100 -38.43 -17.14 32.59
CA THR A 100 -37.85 -15.79 32.65
C THR A 100 -36.37 -15.81 32.24
N ALA A 101 -35.60 -16.78 32.71
CA ALA A 101 -34.19 -16.93 32.34
C ALA A 101 -34.00 -17.27 30.85
N ARG A 102 -34.88 -18.09 30.26
CA ARG A 102 -34.87 -18.39 28.81
C ARG A 102 -35.17 -17.15 27.98
N LYS A 103 -36.16 -16.35 28.39
CA LYS A 103 -36.48 -15.08 27.74
C LYS A 103 -35.33 -14.08 27.84
N ALA A 104 -34.69 -13.99 29.02
CA ALA A 104 -33.51 -13.16 29.20
C ALA A 104 -32.33 -13.60 28.33
N ARG A 105 -32.13 -14.92 28.16
CA ARG A 105 -31.13 -15.47 27.24
C ARG A 105 -31.39 -15.06 25.80
N GLU A 106 -32.63 -15.18 25.35
CA GLU A 106 -33.00 -14.81 23.97
C GLU A 106 -32.73 -13.33 23.70
N THR A 107 -33.15 -12.44 24.61
CA THR A 107 -32.87 -10.99 24.52
C THR A 107 -31.36 -10.70 24.56
N HIS A 108 -30.61 -11.39 25.42
CA HIS A 108 -29.17 -11.25 25.51
C HIS A 108 -28.46 -11.70 24.22
N ASP A 109 -28.87 -12.83 23.64
CA ASP A 109 -28.27 -13.36 22.42
C ASP A 109 -28.59 -12.47 21.20
N GLU A 110 -29.82 -11.93 21.12
CA GLU A 110 -30.21 -10.95 20.09
C GLU A 110 -29.37 -9.67 20.20
N THR A 111 -29.28 -9.10 21.40
CA THR A 111 -28.47 -7.89 21.66
C THR A 111 -27.00 -8.13 21.33
N SER A 112 -26.46 -9.27 21.77
CA SER A 112 -25.07 -9.66 21.49
C SER A 112 -24.83 -9.76 19.99
N GLN A 113 -25.73 -10.40 19.25
CA GLN A 113 -25.61 -10.53 17.79
C GLN A 113 -25.63 -9.17 17.10
N GLN A 114 -26.47 -8.23 17.55
CA GLN A 114 -26.51 -6.87 17.01
C GLN A 114 -25.19 -6.12 17.25
N ILE A 115 -24.60 -6.25 18.44
CA ILE A 115 -23.30 -5.65 18.77
C ILE A 115 -22.21 -6.18 17.84
N TYR A 116 -22.07 -7.51 17.71
CA TYR A 116 -21.03 -8.09 16.85
C TYR A 116 -21.23 -7.77 15.36
N ARG A 117 -22.48 -7.72 14.88
CA ARG A 117 -22.79 -7.25 13.51
C ARG A 117 -22.39 -5.80 13.30
N THR A 118 -22.64 -4.94 14.29
CA THR A 118 -22.26 -3.52 14.25
C THR A 118 -20.75 -3.39 14.18
N VAL A 119 -20.00 -4.06 15.05
CA VAL A 119 -18.52 -4.07 15.03
C VAL A 119 -17.98 -4.47 13.65
N ARG A 120 -18.53 -5.54 13.06
CA ARG A 120 -18.10 -6.00 11.73
C ARG A 120 -18.41 -4.99 10.63
N THR A 121 -19.58 -4.36 10.69
CA THR A 121 -20.00 -3.35 9.72
C THR A 121 -19.17 -2.07 9.84
N THR A 122 -18.88 -1.62 11.06
CA THR A 122 -18.01 -0.48 11.32
C THR A 122 -16.58 -0.75 10.85
N ASN A 123 -16.03 -1.94 11.10
CA ASN A 123 -14.71 -2.31 10.59
C ASN A 123 -14.65 -2.23 9.05
N LYS A 124 -15.68 -2.75 8.37
CA LYS A 124 -15.79 -2.65 6.90
C LYS A 124 -15.96 -1.21 6.41
N ALA A 125 -16.75 -0.40 7.12
CA ALA A 125 -16.95 1.00 6.77
C ALA A 125 -15.66 1.83 6.94
N LEU A 126 -14.90 1.59 8.02
CA LEU A 126 -13.58 2.20 8.22
C LEU A 126 -12.60 1.83 7.10
N HIS A 127 -12.62 0.57 6.65
CA HIS A 127 -11.80 0.14 5.52
C HIS A 127 -12.16 0.88 4.21
N ILE A 128 -13.46 0.99 3.90
CA ILE A 128 -13.94 1.74 2.72
C ILE A 128 -13.57 3.23 2.83
N LEU A 129 -13.69 3.82 4.02
CA LEU A 129 -13.28 5.20 4.25
C LEU A 129 -11.77 5.39 4.08
N ALA A 130 -10.96 4.43 4.53
CA ALA A 130 -9.52 4.46 4.32
C ALA A 130 -9.17 4.39 2.82
N ASP A 131 -9.79 3.49 2.06
CA ASP A 131 -9.57 3.38 0.61
C ASP A 131 -9.98 4.65 -0.13
N THR A 132 -11.14 5.22 0.19
CA THR A 132 -11.64 6.46 -0.45
C THR A 132 -10.79 7.68 -0.10
N LEU A 133 -10.31 7.83 1.14
CA LEU A 133 -9.40 8.92 1.51
C LEU A 133 -8.01 8.77 0.86
N ILE A 134 -7.50 7.55 0.74
CA ILE A 134 -6.21 7.27 0.09
C ILE A 134 -6.31 7.52 -1.42
N ILE A 135 -7.36 7.03 -2.07
CA ILE A 135 -7.62 7.25 -3.50
C ILE A 135 -7.86 8.73 -3.77
N GLY A 136 -8.70 9.41 -2.99
CA GLY A 136 -8.95 10.84 -3.16
C GLY A 136 -7.70 11.70 -3.00
N LYS A 137 -6.79 11.34 -2.07
CA LYS A 137 -5.50 12.01 -1.91
C LYS A 137 -4.53 11.71 -3.06
N ALA A 138 -4.56 10.49 -3.61
CA ALA A 138 -3.78 10.11 -4.78
C ALA A 138 -4.24 10.82 -6.06
N GLU A 139 -5.56 10.90 -6.29
CA GLU A 139 -6.16 11.64 -7.40
C GLU A 139 -5.83 13.13 -7.34
N LYS A 140 -5.97 13.75 -6.16
CA LYS A 140 -5.64 15.17 -5.96
C LYS A 140 -4.14 15.46 -6.21
N ARG A 141 -3.25 14.53 -5.85
CA ARG A 141 -1.81 14.63 -6.16
C ARG A 141 -1.53 14.51 -7.66
N LEU A 142 -2.18 13.57 -8.36
CA LEU A 142 -2.03 13.42 -9.81
C LEU A 142 -2.58 14.63 -10.57
N ALA A 143 -3.72 15.18 -10.16
CA ALA A 143 -4.29 16.41 -10.72
C ALA A 143 -3.36 17.62 -10.51
N SER A 144 -2.78 17.78 -9.31
CA SER A 144 -1.83 18.87 -9.04
C SER A 144 -0.54 18.77 -9.86
N ARG A 145 -0.04 17.55 -10.13
CA ARG A 145 1.17 17.33 -10.94
C ARG A 145 0.91 17.58 -12.44
N LYS A 146 -0.31 17.29 -12.91
CA LYS A 146 -0.74 17.59 -14.29
C LYS A 146 -0.93 19.10 -14.52
N CYS A 147 -1.32 19.86 -13.49
CA CYS A 147 -1.46 21.32 -13.56
C CYS A 147 -0.12 22.09 -13.45
N GLY A 148 0.90 21.50 -12.81
CA GLY A 148 2.23 22.11 -12.68
C GLY A 148 3.17 21.93 -13.89
N THR A 149 2.70 21.36 -15.00
CA THR A 149 3.52 21.15 -16.21
C THR A 149 2.90 21.89 -17.41
N THR A 150 2.69 23.19 -17.28
CA THR A 150 2.58 24.07 -18.45
C THR A 150 3.99 24.58 -18.73
N PRO A 151 4.65 24.21 -19.84
CA PRO A 151 5.90 24.85 -20.20
C PRO A 151 5.54 26.28 -20.61
N GLY A 152 5.99 27.26 -19.82
CA GLY A 152 6.11 28.63 -20.28
C GLY A 152 7.12 28.65 -21.42
N SER A 153 6.63 28.56 -22.65
CA SER A 153 7.34 28.95 -23.86
C SER A 153 6.78 30.29 -24.32
N GLU A 154 7.08 31.35 -23.59
CA GLU A 154 6.97 32.71 -24.12
C GLU A 154 8.23 33.49 -23.70
N ASP A 155 8.92 33.93 -24.75
CA ASP A 155 9.73 35.13 -24.89
C ASP A 155 10.98 35.33 -24.04
N SER A 156 12.13 35.29 -24.73
CA SER A 156 13.10 36.40 -24.72
C SER A 156 14.01 36.34 -25.96
N GLN A 157 13.90 37.41 -26.75
CA GLN A 157 14.78 38.03 -27.76
C GLN A 157 16.12 37.37 -28.11
#